data_AF-A0A4Q5WR19-F1
#
_entry.id   AF-A0A4Q5WR19-F1
#
_cell.length_a   1.000
_cell.length_b   1.000
_cell.length_c   1.000
_cell.angle_alpha   90.00
_cell.angle_beta   90.00
_cell.angle_gamma   90.00
#
_symmetry.space_group_name_H-M   'P 1'
#
loop_
_entity.id
_entity.type
_entity.pdbx_description
1 polymer ?
#
loop_
_entity_poly.entity_id
_entity_poly.type
_entity_poly.pdbx_seq_one_letter_code
_entity_poly.pdbx_strand_id
1 'polypeptide(L)' 'MSKTKPAETPLMQQHGAIKARYPDAILLFRVGDFYETFGADAVVAAGVLGITLTKRNNGSADNELAGFPH' A
#
# COMPACT_ATOMS: atom_id res chain seq x y z
N MET A 1 -24.78 0.44 -13.96
CA MET A 1 -24.01 -0.45 -13.07
C MET A 1 -23.03 0.41 -12.27
N SER A 2 -23.47 1.00 -11.15
CA SER A 2 -22.56 1.76 -10.28
C SER A 2 -21.67 0.78 -9.53
N LYS A 3 -20.37 0.74 -9.88
CA LYS A 3 -19.36 0.12 -9.03
C LYS A 3 -19.25 0.99 -7.77
N THR A 4 -19.93 0.59 -6.69
CA THR A 4 -19.73 1.16 -5.36
C THR A 4 -18.25 1.03 -5.05
N LYS A 5 -17.54 2.16 -4.89
CA LYS A 5 -16.14 2.15 -4.42
C LYS A 5 -16.11 1.33 -3.12
N PRO A 6 -15.28 0.28 -3.02
CA PRO A 6 -15.17 -0.45 -1.76
C PRO A 6 -14.79 0.55 -0.66
N ALA A 7 -15.47 0.45 0.48
CA ALA A 7 -15.19 1.29 1.62
C ALA A 7 -13.71 1.14 1.98
N GLU A 8 -12.98 2.24 1.90
CA GLU A 8 -11.54 2.26 2.17
C GLU A 8 -11.31 1.84 3.63
N THR A 9 -10.51 0.79 3.84
CA THR A 9 -10.25 0.27 5.18
C THR A 9 -9.65 1.37 6.07
N PRO A 10 -9.90 1.40 7.39
CA PRO A 10 -9.33 2.42 8.28
C PRO A 10 -7.80 2.57 8.16
N LEU A 11 -7.10 1.46 7.91
CA LEU A 11 -5.66 1.43 7.67
C LEU A 11 -5.27 2.21 6.40
N MET A 12 -6.03 2.05 5.31
CA MET A 12 -5.79 2.76 4.05
C MET A 12 -6.12 4.25 4.15
N GLN A 13 -7.12 4.62 4.94
CA GLN A 13 -7.41 6.03 5.23
C GLN A 13 -6.22 6.69 5.96
N GLN A 14 -5.67 6.02 6.97
CA GLN A 14 -4.49 6.53 7.70
C GLN A 14 -3.25 6.61 6.80
N HIS A 15 -3.00 5.56 6.01
CA HIS A 15 -1.92 5.55 5.03
C HIS A 15 -2.05 6.73 4.04
N GLY A 16 -3.23 6.93 3.45
CA GLY A 16 -3.50 8.00 2.50
C GLY A 16 -3.30 9.40 3.10
N ALA A 17 -3.75 9.61 4.34
CA ALA A 17 -3.56 10.88 5.05
C ALA A 17 -2.07 11.21 5.29
N ILE A 18 -1.23 10.21 5.57
CA ILE A 18 0.21 10.41 5.75
C ILE A 18 0.88 10.62 4.38
N LYS A 19 0.56 9.80 3.38
CA LYS A 19 1.12 9.89 2.03
C LYS A 19 0.81 11.25 1.38
N ALA A 20 -0.37 11.82 1.62
CA ALA A 20 -0.73 13.14 1.12
C ALA A 20 0.19 14.26 1.65
N ARG A 21 0.83 14.07 2.81
CA ARG A 21 1.81 15.03 3.36
C ARG A 21 3.19 14.88 2.74
N TYR A 22 3.46 13.74 2.10
CA TYR A 22 4.76 13.38 1.50
C TYR A 22 4.54 12.73 0.12
N PRO A 23 4.00 13.46 -0.87
CA PRO A 23 3.61 12.87 -2.16
C PRO A 23 4.79 12.25 -2.92
N ASP A 24 5.99 12.84 -2.81
CA ASP A 24 7.18 12.44 -3.56
C ASP A 24 8.04 11.37 -2.86
N ALA A 25 7.69 10.98 -1.63
CA ALA A 25 8.47 10.02 -0.84
C ALA A 25 7.82 8.64 -0.81
N ILE A 26 8.59 7.56 -0.87
CA ILE A 26 8.07 6.21 -0.64
C ILE A 26 7.69 6.06 0.84
N LEU A 27 6.41 5.80 1.12
CA LEU A 27 5.94 5.63 2.49
C LEU A 27 6.08 4.18 2.94
N LEU A 28 7.05 3.92 3.82
CA LEU A 28 7.17 2.66 4.54
C LEU A 28 6.17 2.64 5.70
N PHE A 29 5.04 2.00 5.51
CA PHE A 29 3.96 1.95 6.50
C PHE A 29 4.10 0.70 7.37
N ARG A 30 4.34 0.88 8.67
CA ARG A 30 4.53 -0.25 9.58
C ARG A 30 3.20 -0.94 9.90
N VAL A 31 3.11 -2.23 9.60
CA VAL A 31 1.98 -3.09 9.95
C VAL A 31 2.53 -4.30 10.71
N GLY A 32 2.45 -4.25 12.04
CA GLY A 32 3.07 -5.26 12.90
C GLY A 32 4.60 -5.27 12.76
N ASP A 33 5.12 -6.41 12.34
CA ASP A 33 6.56 -6.67 12.15
C ASP A 33 7.05 -6.41 10.71
N PHE A 34 6.20 -5.87 9.84
CA PHE A 34 6.54 -5.56 8.46
C PHE A 34 6.45 -4.06 8.19
N TYR A 35 7.33 -3.58 7.32
CA TYR A 35 7.12 -2.34 6.58
C TYR A 35 6.49 -2.67 5.23
N GLU A 36 5.27 -2.18 5.03
CA GLU A 36 4.51 -2.37 3.80
C GLU A 36 4.42 -1.06 3.01
N THR A 37 4.45 -1.20 1.70
CA THR A 37 4.22 -0.14 0.70
C THR A 37 3.02 -0.54 -0.14
N PHE A 38 2.28 0.44 -0.65
CA PHE A 38 1.03 0.22 -1.38
C PHE A 38 0.99 0.95 -2.72
N GLY A 39 0.30 0.40 -3.70
CA GLY A 39 0.09 1.02 -5.02
C GLY A 39 1.41 1.29 -5.76
N ALA A 40 1.58 2.50 -6.28
CA ALA A 40 2.79 2.88 -7.03
C ALA A 40 4.07 2.75 -6.18
N ASP A 41 4.01 3.07 -4.89
CA ASP A 41 5.14 2.92 -3.97
C ASP A 41 5.56 1.44 -3.87
N ALA A 42 4.60 0.52 -3.90
CA ALA A 42 4.87 -0.92 -3.89
C ALA A 42 5.59 -1.39 -5.15
N VAL A 43 5.18 -0.89 -6.33
CA VAL A 43 5.83 -1.23 -7.61
C VAL A 43 7.29 -0.77 -7.59
N VAL A 44 7.55 0.46 -7.13
CA VAL A 44 8.91 1.00 -7.04
C VAL A 44 9.73 0.23 -6.00
N ALA A 45 9.19 0.01 -4.80
CA ALA A 45 9.89 -0.71 -3.74
C ALA A 45 10.24 -2.15 -4.16
N ALA A 46 9.31 -2.86 -4.81
CA ALA A 46 9.55 -4.20 -5.35
C ALA A 46 10.68 -4.22 -6.36
N GLY A 47 10.68 -3.27 -7.31
CA GLY A 47 11.73 -3.17 -8.33
C GLY A 47 13.10 -2.79 -7.76
N VAL A 48 13.16 -1.83 -6.84
CA VAL A 48 14.41 -1.34 -6.25
C VAL A 48 15.02 -2.35 -5.27
N LEU A 49 14.19 -2.98 -4.44
CA LEU A 49 14.65 -3.88 -3.38
C LEU A 49 14.72 -5.34 -3.85
N GLY A 50 14.18 -5.68 -5.02
CA GLY A 50 14.11 -7.05 -5.51
C GLY A 50 13.17 -7.94 -4.68
N ILE A 51 12.16 -7.37 -4.04
CA ILE A 51 11.16 -8.09 -3.24
C ILE A 51 9.90 -8.38 -4.07
N THR A 52 9.18 -9.43 -3.70
CA THR A 52 7.98 -9.85 -4.41
C THR A 52 6.88 -8.79 -4.35
N LEU A 53 6.40 -8.35 -5.51
CA LEU A 53 5.20 -7.55 -5.65
C LEU A 53 3.97 -8.46 -5.53
N THR A 54 3.12 -8.19 -4.54
CA THR A 54 1.86 -8.90 -4.26
C THR A 54 0.67 -7.97 -4.49
N LYS A 55 -0.54 -8.52 -4.40
CA LYS A 55 -1.79 -7.77 -4.44
C LYS A 55 -2.59 -8.05 -3.18
N ARG A 56 -3.04 -6.99 -2.51
CA ARG A 56 -3.93 -7.12 -1.35
C ARG A 56 -5.36 -7.36 -1.84
N ASN A 57 -6.00 -8.44 -1.42
CA ASN A 57 -7.38 -8.78 -1.83
C ASN A 57 -8.36 -8.70 -0.65
N ASN A 58 -8.56 -7.49 -0.09
CA ASN A 58 -9.47 -7.31 1.03
C ASN A 58 -10.74 -6.55 0.61
N GLY A 59 -11.70 -7.27 0.02
CA GLY A 59 -13.06 -6.77 -0.18
C GLY A 59 -13.24 -5.82 -1.38
N SER A 60 -12.62 -6.12 -2.53
CA SER A 60 -12.77 -5.44 -3.84
C SER A 60 -11.76 -4.34 -4.17
N ALA A 61 -10.81 -4.02 -3.29
CA ALA A 61 -9.68 -3.15 -3.61
C ALA A 61 -8.51 -4.02 -4.10
N ASP A 62 -8.20 -3.93 -5.39
CA ASP A 62 -7.05 -4.61 -6.02
C ASP A 62 -5.88 -3.62 -6.04
N ASN A 63 -5.12 -3.57 -4.95
CA ASN A 63 -3.99 -2.65 -4.79
C ASN A 63 -2.68 -3.43 -4.67
N GLU A 64 -1.63 -2.95 -5.34
CA GLU A 64 -0.28 -3.47 -5.24
C GLU A 64 0.25 -3.33 -3.81
N LEU A 65 1.02 -4.33 -3.39
CA LEU A 65 1.62 -4.40 -2.07
C LEU A 65 3.02 -5.00 -2.16
N ALA A 66 3.96 -4.41 -1.44
CA ALA A 66 5.30 -4.97 -1.26
C ALA A 66 5.78 -4.65 0.16
N GLY A 67 6.47 -5.58 0.81
CA GLY A 67 6.94 -5.35 2.17
C GLY A 67 8.08 -6.27 2.58
N PHE A 68 8.76 -5.87 3.66
CA PHE A 68 9.90 -6.57 4.24
C PHE A 68 9.81 -6.51 5.78
N PRO A 69 10.39 -7.50 6.49
CA PRO A 69 10.36 -7.51 7.95
C PRO A 69 11.19 -6.36 8.54
N HIS A 70 10.80 -5.91 9.74
CA HIS A 70 11.56 -4.94 10.53
C HIS A 70 12.90 -5.48 11.03
#